data_AF-A0A926IWL3-F1
#
_entry.id   AF-A0A926IWL3-F1
#
_cell.length_a   1.000
_cell.length_b   1.000
_cell.length_c   1.000
_cell.angle_alpha   90.00
_cell.angle_beta   90.00
_cell.angle_gamma   90.00
#
_symmetry.space_group_name_H-M   'P 1'
#
loop_
_entity.id
_entity.type
_entity.pdbx_description
1 polymer ?
#
loop_
_entity_poly.entity_id
_entity_poly.type
_entity_poly.pdbx_seq_one_letter_code
_entity_poly.pdbx_strand_id
1 'polypeptide(L)'
;METVSVSRPLRKELGLLDQFQGAVVVEVFPGGPAARAGVQPHDIVEQVESTRIANDCDFVNAAHSRPCGPVRVILRRAGAAVEATLVPVDQESFLDEACRNGIARACFRRAWAFWARNQGIDRQYALELYQAACQSGSAEGCAHAGLQLADQPDNAKNALAALERSCELQSGAGCAHLAFLYATGKLVPKDDRRATQLYVRSCDLGDAQGCFNVGLMADQGRGGARNLPRAVAKYDEACATGSATACTNLGYFYEKGIGVKKDAARAIALYQRGCDGTSCQPSNLNGCLNVGRAFRDGIGVEKNASRAASIFQQACDREPDPGDAGAPENRSRACSLLGALYLEGNGVEKDPARGRQLSELGCERGDAFGCFNAAVTETDPAKAASFLERACEAGDGEGCHDLGVAYEKGSGVARDRRRAAGLFSKACSLGFKQACQKKAR
;
A
#
# COMPACT_ATOMS: atom_id res chain seq x y z
N MET A 1 -23.73 -0.27 14.90
CA MET A 1 -23.11 1.01 15.27
C MET A 1 -22.00 1.27 14.29
N GLU A 2 -21.64 2.53 14.14
CA GLU A 2 -20.59 2.99 13.25
C GLU A 2 -19.58 3.78 14.05
N THR A 3 -18.31 3.62 13.69
CA THR A 3 -17.20 4.29 14.34
C THR A 3 -16.38 5.10 13.34
N VAL A 4 -15.50 5.95 13.87
CA VAL A 4 -14.43 6.63 13.12
C VAL A 4 -13.17 6.69 13.97
N SER A 5 -12.02 6.85 13.33
CA SER A 5 -10.75 7.03 14.02
C SER A 5 -10.75 8.35 14.79
N VAL A 6 -10.01 8.40 15.91
CA VAL A 6 -9.86 9.61 16.74
C VAL A 6 -9.07 10.70 15.97
N SER A 7 -9.81 11.54 15.24
CA SER A 7 -9.29 12.66 14.45
C SER A 7 -8.95 13.87 15.32
N ARG A 8 -8.20 14.85 14.79
CA ARG A 8 -7.87 16.07 15.55
C ARG A 8 -9.11 16.86 16.00
N PRO A 9 -10.16 17.04 15.17
CA PRO A 9 -11.41 17.66 15.63
C PRO A 9 -12.04 16.90 16.79
N LEU A 10 -12.13 15.56 16.71
CA LEU A 10 -12.72 14.74 17.77
C LEU A 10 -11.90 14.77 19.06
N ARG A 11 -10.56 14.81 18.98
CA ARG A 11 -9.70 15.00 20.17
C ARG A 11 -10.04 16.29 20.89
N LYS A 12 -10.18 17.38 20.14
CA LYS A 12 -10.52 18.69 20.69
C LYS A 12 -11.93 18.72 21.29
N GLU A 13 -12.90 18.15 20.58
CA GLU A 13 -14.29 18.07 21.02
C GLU A 13 -14.43 17.25 22.32
N LEU A 14 -13.72 16.13 22.41
CA LEU A 14 -13.84 15.18 23.52
C LEU A 14 -12.79 15.37 24.62
N GLY A 15 -11.90 16.36 24.50
CA GLY A 15 -10.83 16.62 25.47
C GLY A 15 -9.82 15.47 25.61
N LEU A 16 -9.53 14.76 24.53
CA LEU A 16 -8.62 13.60 24.53
C LEU A 16 -7.16 14.03 24.33
N LEU A 17 -6.25 13.34 25.02
CA LEU A 17 -4.81 13.50 24.81
C LEU A 17 -4.38 13.05 23.41
N ASP A 18 -3.30 13.60 22.87
CA ASP A 18 -2.79 13.27 21.51
C ASP A 18 -2.42 11.80 21.34
N GLN A 19 -2.00 11.12 22.41
CA GLN A 19 -1.68 9.69 22.39
C GLN A 19 -2.89 8.77 22.58
N PHE A 20 -4.09 9.33 22.79
CA PHE A 20 -5.29 8.51 22.98
C PHE A 20 -5.62 7.74 21.70
N GLN A 21 -5.96 6.46 21.84
CA GLN A 21 -6.28 5.53 20.75
C GLN A 21 -7.66 4.92 20.97
N GLY A 22 -8.32 4.50 19.89
CA GLY A 22 -9.66 3.91 19.93
C GLY A 22 -10.48 4.24 18.68
N ALA A 23 -11.71 3.75 18.66
CA ALA A 23 -12.69 4.04 17.62
C ALA A 23 -13.90 4.77 18.23
N VAL A 24 -14.16 6.01 17.81
CA VAL A 24 -15.25 6.83 18.36
C VAL A 24 -16.56 6.42 17.70
N VAL A 25 -17.56 6.06 18.49
CA VAL A 25 -18.92 5.76 18.00
C VAL A 25 -19.56 7.05 17.51
N VAL A 26 -19.89 7.09 16.22
CA VAL A 26 -20.53 8.25 15.58
C VAL A 26 -22.01 8.01 15.27
N GLU A 27 -22.42 6.75 15.18
CA GLU A 27 -23.83 6.41 14.98
C GLU A 27 -24.18 5.09 15.67
N VAL A 28 -25.32 5.08 16.35
CA VAL A 28 -25.90 3.88 16.95
C VAL A 28 -27.22 3.60 16.24
N PHE A 29 -27.28 2.50 15.50
CA PHE A 29 -28.49 2.14 14.75
C PHE A 29 -29.66 1.83 15.70
N PRO A 30 -30.81 2.53 15.54
CA PRO A 30 -32.00 2.30 16.35
C PRO A 30 -32.41 0.82 16.34
N GLY A 31 -32.76 0.30 17.51
CA GLY A 31 -33.17 -1.09 17.67
C GLY A 31 -32.05 -2.13 17.45
N GLY A 32 -30.84 -1.73 17.05
CA GLY A 32 -29.73 -2.64 16.79
C GLY A 32 -29.01 -3.15 18.06
N PRO A 33 -28.05 -4.09 17.91
CA PRO A 33 -27.30 -4.66 19.04
C PRO A 33 -26.68 -3.64 19.99
N ALA A 34 -26.06 -2.60 19.43
CA ALA A 34 -25.42 -1.53 20.20
C ALA A 34 -26.42 -0.67 20.98
N ALA A 35 -27.56 -0.31 20.36
CA ALA A 35 -28.61 0.43 21.03
C ALA A 35 -29.19 -0.35 22.22
N ARG A 36 -29.46 -1.65 22.02
CA ARG A 36 -29.96 -2.54 23.08
C ARG A 36 -28.97 -2.73 24.23
N ALA A 37 -27.67 -2.65 23.93
CA ALA A 37 -26.60 -2.72 24.93
C ALA A 37 -26.27 -1.36 25.58
N GLY A 38 -27.00 -0.29 25.24
CA GLY A 38 -26.82 1.02 25.84
C GLY A 38 -25.57 1.78 25.38
N VAL A 39 -25.00 1.41 24.22
CA VAL A 39 -23.94 2.18 23.57
C VAL A 39 -24.49 3.52 23.11
N GLN A 40 -23.71 4.59 23.25
CA GLN A 40 -24.08 5.96 22.92
C GLN A 40 -23.11 6.54 21.88
N PRO A 41 -23.56 7.53 21.08
CA PRO A 41 -22.64 8.38 20.34
C PRO A 41 -21.56 8.96 21.28
N HIS A 42 -20.35 9.13 20.76
CA HIS A 42 -19.15 9.57 21.46
C HIS A 42 -18.57 8.60 22.50
N ASP A 43 -19.15 7.41 22.69
CA ASP A 43 -18.42 6.31 23.31
C ASP A 43 -17.18 5.99 22.48
N ILE A 44 -16.09 5.61 23.14
CA ILE A 44 -14.87 5.21 22.44
C ILE A 44 -14.64 3.73 22.66
N VAL A 45 -14.66 2.94 21.59
CA VAL A 45 -14.33 1.51 21.63
C VAL A 45 -12.83 1.36 21.82
N GLU A 46 -12.43 0.75 22.93
CA GLU A 46 -11.02 0.49 23.26
C GLU A 46 -10.66 -0.99 23.10
N GLN A 47 -11.65 -1.87 23.25
CA GLN A 47 -11.44 -3.30 23.16
C GLN A 47 -12.68 -3.99 22.64
N VAL A 48 -12.49 -4.93 21.72
CA VAL A 48 -13.47 -5.94 21.33
C VAL A 48 -12.90 -7.27 21.80
N GLU A 49 -13.49 -7.82 22.85
CA GLU A 49 -13.12 -9.12 23.43
C GLU A 49 -11.72 -9.14 24.02
N SER A 50 -10.73 -9.70 23.32
CA SER A 50 -9.31 -9.65 23.68
C SER A 50 -8.51 -8.70 22.77
N THR A 51 -9.11 -8.21 21.68
CA THR A 51 -8.47 -7.37 20.68
C THR A 51 -8.54 -5.90 21.13
N ARG A 52 -7.38 -5.27 21.32
CA ARG A 52 -7.31 -3.82 21.52
C ARG A 52 -7.61 -3.09 20.22
N ILE A 53 -8.34 -2.01 20.32
CA ILE A 53 -8.75 -1.17 19.19
C ILE A 53 -7.95 0.12 19.26
N ALA A 54 -7.08 0.37 18.26
CA ALA A 54 -6.33 1.61 18.21
C ALA A 54 -6.99 2.66 17.29
N ASN A 55 -7.80 2.22 16.33
CA ASN A 55 -8.47 3.05 15.33
C ASN A 55 -9.75 2.38 14.80
N ASP A 56 -10.50 3.05 13.93
CA ASP A 56 -11.75 2.54 13.34
C ASP A 56 -11.58 1.22 12.58
N CYS A 57 -10.50 1.08 11.83
CA CYS A 57 -10.32 -0.11 11.02
C CYS A 57 -9.97 -1.34 11.88
N ASP A 58 -9.23 -1.18 12.99
CA ASP A 58 -9.08 -2.25 13.98
C ASP A 58 -10.44 -2.72 14.50
N PHE A 59 -11.38 -1.79 14.75
CA PHE A 59 -12.74 -2.12 15.16
C PHE A 59 -13.50 -2.88 14.07
N VAL A 60 -13.48 -2.40 12.82
CA VAL A 60 -14.16 -3.06 11.70
C VAL A 60 -13.62 -4.49 11.49
N ASN A 61 -12.32 -4.69 11.58
CA ASN A 61 -11.67 -6.00 11.44
C ASN A 61 -11.97 -6.91 12.64
N ALA A 62 -11.90 -6.38 13.85
CA ALA A 62 -12.25 -7.11 15.07
C ALA A 62 -13.74 -7.51 15.08
N ALA A 63 -14.62 -6.76 14.41
CA ALA A 63 -16.03 -7.11 14.25
C ALA A 63 -16.25 -8.18 13.16
N HIS A 64 -15.58 -8.07 12.00
CA HIS A 64 -15.78 -8.96 10.85
C HIS A 64 -15.27 -10.38 11.04
N SER A 65 -14.17 -10.55 11.77
CA SER A 65 -13.46 -11.83 11.88
C SER A 65 -14.09 -12.81 12.89
N ARG A 66 -15.32 -12.56 13.36
CA ARG A 66 -15.91 -13.26 14.51
C ARG A 66 -17.03 -14.21 14.14
N PRO A 67 -17.13 -15.36 14.82
CA PRO A 67 -18.33 -16.20 14.73
C PRO A 67 -19.53 -15.46 15.31
N CYS A 68 -20.72 -15.75 14.77
CA CYS A 68 -21.98 -15.18 15.25
C CYS A 68 -22.27 -15.67 16.69
N GLY A 69 -22.03 -14.80 17.67
CA GLY A 69 -22.35 -15.00 19.09
C GLY A 69 -22.22 -13.68 19.86
N PRO A 70 -22.68 -13.61 21.12
CA PRO A 70 -22.52 -12.40 21.93
C PRO A 70 -21.07 -11.91 21.97
N VAL A 71 -20.87 -10.61 21.79
CA VAL A 71 -19.56 -9.97 21.73
C VAL A 71 -19.41 -8.96 22.85
N ARG A 72 -18.39 -9.14 23.69
CA ARG A 72 -18.03 -8.19 24.75
C ARG A 72 -17.22 -7.02 24.18
N VAL A 73 -17.66 -5.80 24.44
CA VAL A 73 -16.94 -4.58 24.08
C VAL A 73 -16.65 -3.76 25.33
N ILE A 74 -15.43 -3.22 25.43
CA ILE A 74 -15.06 -2.23 26.44
C ILE A 74 -14.99 -0.87 25.78
N LEU A 75 -15.77 0.04 26.34
CA LEU A 75 -15.98 1.40 25.87
C LEU A 75 -15.43 2.37 26.91
N ARG A 76 -15.08 3.58 26.48
CA ARG A 76 -14.86 4.72 27.35
C ARG A 76 -15.95 5.75 27.16
N ARG A 77 -16.61 6.13 28.25
CA ARG A 77 -17.65 7.16 28.30
C ARG A 77 -17.30 8.16 29.39
N ALA A 78 -17.10 9.42 29.01
CA ALA A 78 -16.75 10.50 29.94
C ALA A 78 -15.60 10.13 30.92
N GLY A 79 -14.59 9.41 30.40
CA GLY A 79 -13.43 8.95 31.18
C GLY A 79 -13.61 7.62 31.93
N ALA A 80 -14.83 7.13 32.09
CA ALA A 80 -15.12 5.86 32.75
C ALA A 80 -15.13 4.68 31.74
N ALA A 81 -14.65 3.52 32.19
CA ALA A 81 -14.78 2.28 31.43
C ALA A 81 -16.21 1.73 31.57
N VAL A 82 -16.83 1.39 30.43
CA VAL A 82 -18.16 0.78 30.34
C VAL A 82 -18.03 -0.52 29.58
N GLU A 83 -18.48 -1.62 30.18
CA GLU A 83 -18.58 -2.90 29.49
C GLU A 83 -19.99 -3.08 28.90
N ALA A 84 -20.07 -3.50 27.65
CA ALA A 84 -21.33 -3.80 26.98
C ALA A 84 -21.23 -5.15 26.25
N THR A 85 -22.33 -5.90 26.24
CA THR A 85 -22.43 -7.16 25.50
C THR A 85 -23.37 -6.98 24.32
N LEU A 86 -22.81 -7.05 23.11
CA LEU A 86 -23.54 -6.92 21.86
C LEU A 86 -24.05 -8.29 21.43
N VAL A 87 -25.37 -8.46 21.38
CA VAL A 87 -26.01 -9.69 20.87
C VAL A 87 -26.29 -9.51 19.37
N PRO A 88 -25.64 -10.29 18.48
CA PRO A 88 -25.81 -10.17 17.04
C PRO A 88 -27.25 -10.36 16.57
N VAL A 89 -27.54 -9.86 15.37
CA VAL A 89 -28.80 -10.05 14.64
C VAL A 89 -28.48 -10.55 13.24
N ASP A 90 -29.51 -11.00 12.53
CA ASP A 90 -29.39 -11.20 11.09
C ASP A 90 -29.03 -9.86 10.41
N GLN A 91 -27.81 -9.79 9.88
CA GLN A 91 -27.25 -8.54 9.36
C GLN A 91 -28.01 -8.06 8.12
N GLU A 92 -28.39 -8.96 7.22
CA GLU A 92 -29.05 -8.58 5.98
C GLU A 92 -30.42 -7.97 6.24
N SER A 93 -31.28 -8.67 6.97
CA SER A 93 -32.63 -8.19 7.27
C SER A 93 -32.60 -6.88 8.05
N PHE A 94 -31.69 -6.76 9.03
CA PHE A 94 -31.55 -5.55 9.82
C PHE A 94 -31.09 -4.34 8.98
N LEU A 95 -30.06 -4.52 8.14
CA LEU A 95 -29.56 -3.43 7.29
C LEU A 95 -30.55 -3.05 6.19
N ASP A 96 -31.29 -4.00 5.64
CA ASP A 96 -32.33 -3.74 4.62
C ASP A 96 -33.50 -2.94 5.19
N GLU A 97 -33.95 -3.24 6.40
CA GLU A 97 -34.96 -2.45 7.10
C GLU A 97 -34.43 -1.05 7.45
N ALA A 98 -33.24 -0.98 8.07
CA ALA A 98 -32.62 0.29 8.44
C ALA A 98 -32.38 1.20 7.23
N CYS A 99 -31.90 0.65 6.11
CA CYS A 99 -31.71 1.41 4.87
C CYS A 99 -33.04 1.91 4.30
N ARG A 100 -34.09 1.08 4.24
CA ARG A 100 -35.43 1.51 3.81
C ARG A 100 -36.02 2.61 4.71
N ASN A 101 -35.67 2.61 5.99
CA ASN A 101 -36.05 3.64 6.95
C ASN A 101 -35.15 4.90 6.88
N GLY A 102 -34.28 5.01 5.87
CA GLY A 102 -33.50 6.22 5.58
C GLY A 102 -32.17 6.33 6.34
N ILE A 103 -31.71 5.26 7.00
CA ILE A 103 -30.42 5.27 7.70
C ILE A 103 -29.29 5.13 6.65
N ALA A 104 -28.66 6.25 6.31
CA ALA A 104 -27.69 6.34 5.23
C ALA A 104 -26.50 5.38 5.37
N ARG A 105 -25.93 5.24 6.58
CA ARG A 105 -24.82 4.31 6.82
C ARG A 105 -25.25 2.84 6.76
N ALA A 106 -26.51 2.53 7.04
CA ALA A 106 -27.03 1.17 6.84
C ALA A 106 -27.07 0.81 5.35
N CYS A 107 -27.50 1.74 4.48
CA CYS A 107 -27.43 1.57 3.02
C CYS A 107 -25.98 1.36 2.55
N PHE A 108 -25.03 2.13 3.08
CA PHE A 108 -23.61 1.94 2.79
C PHE A 108 -23.11 0.54 3.19
N ARG A 109 -23.43 0.07 4.41
CA ARG A 109 -23.03 -1.27 4.86
C ARG A 109 -23.67 -2.37 4.03
N ARG A 110 -24.91 -2.19 3.56
CA ARG A 110 -25.56 -3.11 2.64
C ARG A 110 -24.86 -3.15 1.28
N ALA A 111 -24.52 -1.98 0.73
CA ALA A 111 -23.76 -1.87 -0.52
C ALA A 111 -22.41 -2.60 -0.43
N TRP A 112 -21.69 -2.41 0.68
CA TRP A 112 -20.39 -3.02 0.93
C TRP A 112 -20.47 -4.55 0.99
N ALA A 113 -21.53 -5.11 1.58
CA ALA A 113 -21.76 -6.56 1.61
C ALA A 113 -21.96 -7.16 0.20
N PHE A 114 -22.69 -6.48 -0.69
CA PHE A 114 -22.81 -6.91 -2.09
C PHE A 114 -21.49 -6.76 -2.85
N TRP A 115 -20.80 -5.64 -2.64
CA TRP A 115 -19.50 -5.40 -3.26
C TRP A 115 -18.49 -6.51 -2.96
N ALA A 116 -18.44 -6.98 -1.70
CA ALA A 116 -17.54 -8.03 -1.26
C ALA A 116 -17.76 -9.40 -1.94
N ARG A 117 -18.99 -9.70 -2.38
CA ARG A 117 -19.30 -10.94 -3.15
C ARG A 117 -18.72 -10.92 -4.55
N ASN A 118 -18.46 -9.72 -5.08
CA ASN A 118 -17.71 -9.48 -6.29
C ASN A 118 -18.31 -10.13 -7.56
N GLN A 119 -19.63 -10.28 -7.63
CA GLN A 119 -20.35 -10.75 -8.82
C GLN A 119 -20.81 -9.58 -9.69
N GLY A 120 -20.95 -9.78 -11.00
CA GLY A 120 -21.30 -8.70 -11.95
C GLY A 120 -22.58 -7.95 -11.58
N ILE A 121 -23.66 -8.68 -11.26
CA ILE A 121 -24.95 -8.11 -10.83
C ILE A 121 -24.81 -7.42 -9.46
N ASP A 122 -24.10 -8.05 -8.53
CA ASP A 122 -23.87 -7.50 -7.19
C ASP A 122 -23.08 -6.19 -7.21
N ARG A 123 -22.11 -6.03 -8.12
CA ARG A 123 -21.33 -4.79 -8.26
C ARG A 123 -22.19 -3.61 -8.73
N GLN A 124 -23.09 -3.84 -9.69
CA GLN A 124 -23.99 -2.79 -10.16
C GLN A 124 -24.97 -2.39 -9.05
N TYR A 125 -25.58 -3.38 -8.38
CA TYR A 125 -26.51 -3.11 -7.29
C TYR A 125 -25.83 -2.42 -6.10
N ALA A 126 -24.59 -2.80 -5.78
CA ALA A 126 -23.79 -2.11 -4.77
C ALA A 126 -23.53 -0.65 -5.13
N LEU A 127 -23.27 -0.33 -6.40
CA LEU A 127 -23.10 1.06 -6.85
C LEU A 127 -24.38 1.88 -6.64
N GLU A 128 -25.54 1.33 -6.99
CA GLU A 128 -26.83 1.99 -6.78
C GLU A 128 -27.07 2.25 -5.28
N LEU A 129 -26.76 1.28 -4.41
CA LEU A 129 -26.86 1.45 -2.96
C LEU A 129 -25.85 2.47 -2.41
N TYR A 130 -24.61 2.52 -2.92
CA TYR A 130 -23.65 3.57 -2.54
C TYR A 130 -24.16 4.97 -2.93
N GLN A 131 -24.76 5.11 -4.11
CA GLN A 131 -25.36 6.37 -4.55
C GLN A 131 -26.55 6.76 -3.66
N ALA A 132 -27.43 5.83 -3.32
CA ALA A 132 -28.55 6.07 -2.40
C ALA A 132 -28.06 6.46 -0.99
N ALA A 133 -27.04 5.77 -0.48
CA ALA A 133 -26.39 6.11 0.79
C ALA A 133 -25.80 7.53 0.75
N CYS A 134 -25.13 7.89 -0.36
CA CYS A 134 -24.58 9.22 -0.55
C CYS A 134 -25.66 10.31 -0.56
N GLN A 135 -26.75 10.09 -1.31
CA GLN A 135 -27.89 11.00 -1.37
C GLN A 135 -28.51 11.23 0.01
N SER A 136 -28.52 10.18 0.84
CA SER A 136 -29.01 10.19 2.23
C SER A 136 -28.00 10.76 3.24
N GLY A 137 -26.80 11.16 2.81
CA GLY A 137 -25.81 11.83 3.67
C GLY A 137 -24.71 10.94 4.25
N SER A 138 -24.52 9.71 3.77
CA SER A 138 -23.35 8.90 4.14
C SER A 138 -22.10 9.40 3.42
N ALA A 139 -21.12 9.87 4.19
CA ALA A 139 -19.83 10.33 3.67
C ALA A 139 -19.07 9.19 2.98
N GLU A 140 -19.11 7.99 3.57
CA GLU A 140 -18.49 6.76 3.06
C GLU A 140 -19.19 6.27 1.79
N GLY A 141 -20.53 6.30 1.76
CA GLY A 141 -21.31 6.02 0.56
C GLY A 141 -20.95 6.95 -0.59
N CYS A 142 -20.79 8.25 -0.32
CA CYS A 142 -20.31 9.21 -1.32
C CYS A 142 -18.88 8.92 -1.80
N ALA A 143 -17.95 8.55 -0.91
CA ALA A 143 -16.59 8.22 -1.29
C ALA A 143 -16.56 7.01 -2.24
N HIS A 144 -17.28 5.94 -1.90
CA HIS A 144 -17.31 4.71 -2.68
C HIS A 144 -18.04 4.90 -4.01
N ALA A 145 -19.20 5.56 -4.01
CA ALA A 145 -19.89 5.91 -5.26
C ALA A 145 -18.97 6.74 -6.17
N GLY A 146 -18.33 7.77 -5.63
CA GLY A 146 -17.43 8.64 -6.37
C GLY A 146 -16.25 7.91 -7.00
N LEU A 147 -15.61 6.99 -6.26
CA LEU A 147 -14.54 6.15 -6.77
C LEU A 147 -14.98 5.26 -7.93
N GLN A 148 -16.09 4.53 -7.77
CA GLN A 148 -16.58 3.61 -8.79
C GLN A 148 -17.02 4.34 -10.08
N LEU A 149 -17.59 5.54 -9.92
CA LEU A 149 -17.94 6.41 -11.03
C LEU A 149 -16.70 6.99 -11.71
N ALA A 150 -15.62 7.24 -10.98
CA ALA A 150 -14.40 7.84 -11.52
C ALA A 150 -13.63 6.93 -12.49
N ASP A 151 -13.88 5.62 -12.45
CA ASP A 151 -13.31 4.64 -13.38
C ASP A 151 -14.15 4.49 -14.66
N GLN A 152 -15.30 5.15 -14.74
CA GLN A 152 -16.20 5.11 -15.89
C GLN A 152 -16.11 6.43 -16.69
N PRO A 153 -15.80 6.39 -18.01
CA PRO A 153 -15.53 7.59 -18.81
C PRO A 153 -16.64 8.64 -18.79
N ASP A 154 -17.91 8.21 -18.83
CA ASP A 154 -19.07 9.10 -18.96
C ASP A 154 -19.57 9.66 -17.61
N ASN A 155 -18.95 9.25 -16.50
CA ASN A 155 -19.40 9.58 -15.16
C ASN A 155 -18.54 10.62 -14.43
N ALA A 156 -17.64 11.31 -15.14
CA ALA A 156 -16.73 12.30 -14.58
C ALA A 156 -17.43 13.32 -13.64
N LYS A 157 -18.54 13.90 -14.11
CA LYS A 157 -19.31 14.89 -13.34
C LYS A 157 -19.90 14.31 -12.06
N ASN A 158 -20.46 13.09 -12.14
CA ASN A 158 -21.10 12.42 -11.01
C ASN A 158 -20.06 11.96 -9.98
N ALA A 159 -18.91 11.46 -10.46
CA ALA A 159 -17.78 11.08 -9.63
C ALA A 159 -17.28 12.27 -8.80
N LEU A 160 -17.04 13.41 -9.45
CA LEU A 160 -16.59 14.64 -8.80
C LEU A 160 -17.60 15.13 -7.76
N ALA A 161 -18.88 15.21 -8.12
CA ALA A 161 -19.93 15.66 -7.20
C ALA A 161 -20.04 14.76 -5.96
N ALA A 162 -19.94 13.43 -6.14
CA ALA A 162 -19.95 12.48 -5.03
C ALA A 162 -18.73 12.65 -4.12
N LEU A 163 -17.51 12.77 -4.67
CA LEU A 163 -16.29 12.96 -3.87
C LEU A 163 -16.24 14.33 -3.17
N GLU A 164 -16.73 15.39 -3.82
CA GLU A 164 -16.90 16.72 -3.20
C GLU A 164 -17.82 16.63 -1.99
N ARG A 165 -19.01 16.04 -2.17
CA ARG A 165 -19.97 15.83 -1.08
C ARG A 165 -19.39 14.95 0.03
N SER A 166 -18.65 13.89 -0.31
CA SER A 166 -17.96 13.04 0.68
C SER A 166 -16.99 13.84 1.55
N CYS A 167 -16.18 14.69 0.92
CA CYS A 167 -15.22 15.55 1.63
C CYS A 167 -15.93 16.62 2.49
N GLU A 168 -17.02 17.22 1.99
CA GLU A 168 -17.88 18.14 2.75
C GLU A 168 -18.45 17.51 4.01
N LEU A 169 -18.90 16.25 3.90
CA LEU A 169 -19.36 15.40 5.00
C LEU A 169 -18.22 14.87 5.91
N GLN A 170 -17.04 15.51 5.88
CA GLN A 170 -15.88 15.22 6.72
C GLN A 170 -15.27 13.82 6.52
N SER A 171 -15.42 13.21 5.33
CA SER A 171 -14.68 11.98 4.99
C SER A 171 -13.23 12.32 4.62
N GLY A 172 -12.28 11.84 5.42
CA GLY A 172 -10.85 11.94 5.11
C GLY A 172 -10.50 11.23 3.79
N ALA A 173 -11.02 10.02 3.58
CA ALA A 173 -10.85 9.28 2.33
C ALA A 173 -11.47 10.01 1.13
N GLY A 174 -12.70 10.54 1.27
CA GLY A 174 -13.35 11.35 0.23
C GLY A 174 -12.51 12.56 -0.19
N CYS A 175 -11.94 13.28 0.77
CA CYS A 175 -11.02 14.38 0.50
C CYS A 175 -9.73 13.91 -0.20
N ALA A 176 -9.14 12.77 0.20
CA ALA A 176 -7.95 12.21 -0.45
C ALA A 176 -8.21 11.80 -1.90
N HIS A 177 -9.36 11.18 -2.18
CA HIS A 177 -9.72 10.78 -3.54
C HIS A 177 -9.99 11.99 -4.43
N LEU A 178 -10.69 13.01 -3.93
CA LEU A 178 -10.87 14.25 -4.67
C LEU A 178 -9.52 14.94 -4.94
N ALA A 179 -8.63 14.98 -3.95
CA ALA A 179 -7.28 15.51 -4.09
C ALA A 179 -6.50 14.76 -5.17
N PHE A 180 -6.61 13.44 -5.23
CA PHE A 180 -5.96 12.61 -6.24
C PHE A 180 -6.38 12.96 -7.66
N LEU A 181 -7.68 13.22 -7.89
CA LEU A 181 -8.17 13.66 -9.20
C LEU A 181 -7.50 14.98 -9.63
N TYR A 182 -7.43 15.97 -8.75
CA TYR A 182 -6.72 17.23 -9.02
C TYR A 182 -5.20 17.05 -9.15
N ALA A 183 -4.58 16.18 -8.35
CA ALA A 183 -3.13 15.94 -8.38
C ALA A 183 -2.67 15.26 -9.67
N THR A 184 -3.49 14.37 -10.22
CA THR A 184 -3.17 13.58 -11.43
C THR A 184 -3.70 14.21 -12.70
N GLY A 185 -4.72 15.07 -12.60
CA GLY A 185 -5.47 15.53 -13.76
C GLY A 185 -6.46 14.50 -14.30
N LYS A 186 -6.78 13.44 -13.52
CA LYS A 186 -7.81 12.47 -13.88
C LYS A 186 -9.19 13.13 -13.73
N LEU A 187 -9.98 13.16 -14.80
CA LEU A 187 -11.33 13.78 -14.90
C LEU A 187 -11.40 15.32 -14.78
N VAL A 188 -10.38 15.97 -14.24
CA VAL A 188 -10.30 17.44 -14.07
C VAL A 188 -8.94 17.96 -14.51
N PRO A 189 -8.81 19.25 -14.89
CA PRO A 189 -7.50 19.85 -15.09
C PRO A 189 -6.62 19.70 -13.84
N LYS A 190 -5.36 19.35 -14.04
CA LYS A 190 -4.40 19.17 -12.94
C LYS A 190 -4.24 20.49 -12.17
N ASP A 191 -4.41 20.43 -10.85
CA ASP A 191 -4.23 21.55 -9.92
C ASP A 191 -3.58 21.05 -8.62
N ASP A 192 -2.26 21.13 -8.56
CA ASP A 192 -1.49 20.68 -7.40
C ASP A 192 -1.71 21.54 -6.15
N ARG A 193 -2.14 22.82 -6.30
CA ARG A 193 -2.46 23.68 -5.15
C ARG A 193 -3.76 23.22 -4.49
N ARG A 194 -4.81 23.03 -5.29
CA ARG A 194 -6.11 22.52 -4.81
C ARG A 194 -5.96 21.10 -4.24
N ALA A 195 -5.20 20.23 -4.91
CA ALA A 195 -4.90 18.90 -4.39
C ALA A 195 -4.22 18.95 -3.02
N THR A 196 -3.21 19.81 -2.84
CA THR A 196 -2.50 19.95 -1.55
C THR A 196 -3.44 20.39 -0.43
N GLN A 197 -4.34 21.33 -0.69
CA GLN A 197 -5.33 21.79 0.30
C GLN A 197 -6.27 20.65 0.72
N LEU A 198 -6.75 19.86 -0.23
CA LEU A 198 -7.61 18.71 0.02
C LEU A 198 -6.89 17.58 0.76
N TYR A 199 -5.63 17.29 0.43
CA TYR A 199 -4.81 16.33 1.18
C TYR A 199 -4.53 16.80 2.61
N VAL A 200 -4.31 18.11 2.85
CA VAL A 200 -4.19 18.65 4.20
C VAL A 200 -5.48 18.43 4.99
N ARG A 201 -6.64 18.74 4.40
CA ARG A 201 -7.94 18.48 5.02
C ARG A 201 -8.14 16.98 5.33
N SER A 202 -7.80 16.10 4.39
CA SER A 202 -7.83 14.66 4.56
C SER A 202 -6.97 14.19 5.74
N CYS A 203 -5.73 14.69 5.83
CA CYS A 203 -4.81 14.41 6.93
C CYS A 203 -5.34 14.91 8.28
N ASP A 204 -5.90 16.13 8.33
CA ASP A 204 -6.47 16.69 9.57
C ASP A 204 -7.72 15.93 10.05
N LEU A 205 -8.43 15.26 9.12
CA LEU A 205 -9.52 14.31 9.39
C LEU A 205 -9.02 12.93 9.84
N GLY A 206 -7.71 12.71 9.95
CA GLY A 206 -7.10 11.48 10.43
C GLY A 206 -6.85 10.41 9.37
N ASP A 207 -6.93 10.77 8.08
CA ASP A 207 -6.63 9.83 7.00
C ASP A 207 -5.11 9.71 6.76
N ALA A 208 -4.58 8.51 6.96
CA ALA A 208 -3.16 8.23 6.84
C ALA A 208 -2.63 8.45 5.41
N GLN A 209 -3.44 8.17 4.38
CA GLN A 209 -3.07 8.39 2.98
C GLN A 209 -3.11 9.88 2.62
N GLY A 210 -4.03 10.64 3.20
CA GLY A 210 -4.03 12.10 3.18
C GLY A 210 -2.72 12.66 3.71
N CYS A 211 -2.30 12.24 4.92
CA CYS A 211 -1.04 12.68 5.51
C CYS A 211 0.18 12.28 4.68
N PHE A 212 0.22 11.05 4.17
CA PHE A 212 1.26 10.58 3.26
C PHE A 212 1.38 11.49 2.03
N ASN A 213 0.27 11.82 1.39
CA ASN A 213 0.26 12.67 0.21
C ASN A 213 0.64 14.11 0.52
N VAL A 214 0.30 14.67 1.70
CA VAL A 214 0.87 15.97 2.12
C VAL A 214 2.39 15.90 2.20
N GLY A 215 2.94 14.80 2.73
CA GLY A 215 4.38 14.56 2.79
C GLY A 215 5.01 14.52 1.39
N LEU A 216 4.39 13.78 0.47
CA LEU A 216 4.81 13.66 -0.92
C LEU A 216 4.78 15.00 -1.68
N MET A 217 3.71 15.77 -1.54
CA MET A 217 3.60 17.09 -2.16
C MET A 217 4.69 18.05 -1.65
N ALA A 218 4.99 17.99 -0.34
CA ALA A 218 6.05 18.80 0.26
C ALA A 218 7.47 18.37 -0.18
N ASP A 219 7.74 17.07 -0.30
CA ASP A 219 9.03 16.57 -0.81
C ASP A 219 9.22 16.94 -2.28
N GLN A 220 8.19 16.82 -3.10
CA GLN A 220 8.28 17.12 -4.54
C GLN A 220 8.17 18.62 -4.85
N GLY A 221 7.83 19.47 -3.87
CA GLY A 221 7.54 20.89 -4.12
C GLY A 221 6.33 21.09 -5.03
N ARG A 222 5.33 20.21 -4.93
CA ARG A 222 4.08 20.32 -5.68
C ARG A 222 3.07 21.15 -4.90
N GLY A 223 2.40 22.07 -5.59
CA GLY A 223 1.42 22.98 -4.97
C GLY A 223 2.05 24.07 -4.08
N GLY A 224 3.38 24.16 -3.99
CA GLY A 224 4.12 25.11 -3.17
C GLY A 224 5.64 24.94 -3.33
N ALA A 225 6.43 25.55 -2.44
CA ALA A 225 7.87 25.30 -2.43
C ALA A 225 8.20 23.95 -1.77
N ARG A 226 9.27 23.29 -2.24
CA ARG A 226 9.80 22.07 -1.62
C ARG A 226 10.15 22.32 -0.15
N ASN A 227 9.69 21.44 0.74
CA ASN A 227 9.89 21.56 2.18
C ASN A 227 10.09 20.18 2.83
N LEU A 228 11.36 19.78 2.97
CA LEU A 228 11.74 18.48 3.53
C LEU A 228 11.36 18.30 5.01
N PRO A 229 11.57 19.28 5.91
CA PRO A 229 11.11 19.14 7.30
C PRO A 229 9.61 18.86 7.41
N ARG A 230 8.79 19.53 6.58
CA ARG A 230 7.35 19.27 6.53
C ARG A 230 7.05 17.87 5.97
N ALA A 231 7.78 17.41 4.96
CA ALA A 231 7.62 16.07 4.40
C ALA A 231 7.87 14.99 5.46
N VAL A 232 8.99 15.10 6.17
CA VAL A 232 9.38 14.20 7.28
C VAL A 232 8.29 14.15 8.34
N ALA A 233 7.83 15.31 8.82
CA ALA A 233 6.80 15.37 9.86
C ALA A 233 5.49 14.69 9.42
N LYS A 234 5.11 14.85 8.15
CA LYS A 234 3.87 14.27 7.62
C LYS A 234 4.00 12.79 7.29
N TYR A 235 5.16 12.30 6.88
CA TYR A 235 5.42 10.87 6.78
C TYR A 235 5.45 10.19 8.14
N ASP A 236 6.02 10.83 9.17
CA ASP A 236 6.02 10.32 10.55
C ASP A 236 4.60 10.21 11.09
N GLU A 237 3.78 11.25 10.92
CA GLU A 237 2.35 11.24 11.27
C GLU A 237 1.59 10.13 10.52
N ALA A 238 1.73 10.05 9.19
CA ALA A 238 1.07 9.02 8.38
C ALA A 238 1.49 7.60 8.78
N CYS A 239 2.77 7.37 9.04
CA CYS A 239 3.30 6.10 9.51
C CYS A 239 2.77 5.73 10.90
N ALA A 240 2.68 6.70 11.82
CA ALA A 240 2.08 6.51 13.15
C ALA A 240 0.60 6.13 13.08
N THR A 241 -0.14 6.64 12.09
CA THR A 241 -1.54 6.27 11.82
C THR A 241 -1.70 5.03 10.93
N GLY A 242 -0.63 4.26 10.69
CA GLY A 242 -0.69 2.95 10.04
C GLY A 242 -0.40 2.95 8.53
N SER A 243 0.12 4.04 7.94
CA SER A 243 0.52 4.03 6.53
C SER A 243 1.83 3.27 6.30
N ALA A 244 1.74 2.08 5.72
CA ALA A 244 2.91 1.24 5.42
C ALA A 244 3.88 1.95 4.45
N THR A 245 3.33 2.57 3.39
CA THR A 245 4.10 3.34 2.41
C THR A 245 4.79 4.55 3.03
N ALA A 246 4.12 5.27 3.94
CA ALA A 246 4.74 6.39 4.64
C ALA A 246 5.89 5.93 5.55
N CYS A 247 5.73 4.80 6.24
CA CYS A 247 6.81 4.20 7.03
C CYS A 247 8.03 3.88 6.14
N THR A 248 7.81 3.26 4.96
CA THR A 248 8.90 2.99 4.02
C THR A 248 9.58 4.28 3.54
N ASN A 249 8.82 5.30 3.14
CA ASN A 249 9.41 6.56 2.67
C ASN A 249 10.17 7.29 3.78
N LEU A 250 9.66 7.29 5.01
CA LEU A 250 10.37 7.86 6.15
C LEU A 250 11.66 7.09 6.45
N GLY A 251 11.63 5.75 6.35
CA GLY A 251 12.82 4.91 6.45
C GLY A 251 13.89 5.31 5.45
N TYR A 252 13.51 5.57 4.20
CA TYR A 252 14.41 6.05 3.15
C TYR A 252 15.01 7.43 3.48
N PHE A 253 14.21 8.33 4.05
CA PHE A 253 14.69 9.65 4.47
C PHE A 253 15.75 9.54 5.57
N TYR A 254 15.57 8.65 6.56
CA TYR A 254 16.58 8.38 7.58
C TYR A 254 17.80 7.63 7.05
N GLU A 255 17.65 6.71 6.10
CA GLU A 255 18.78 6.01 5.48
C GLU A 255 19.67 6.98 4.70
N LYS A 256 19.05 7.87 3.90
CA LYS A 256 19.77 8.80 3.02
C LYS A 256 20.10 10.15 3.66
N GLY A 257 19.47 10.50 4.79
CA GLY A 257 19.64 11.80 5.45
C GLY A 257 18.94 12.94 4.71
N ILE A 258 17.77 12.67 4.15
CA ILE A 258 17.00 13.66 3.37
C ILE A 258 16.11 14.44 4.35
N GLY A 259 16.46 15.69 4.62
CA GLY A 259 15.70 16.54 5.57
C GLY A 259 15.80 16.12 7.03
N VAL A 260 16.53 15.05 7.35
CA VAL A 260 16.82 14.53 8.69
C VAL A 260 18.28 14.08 8.79
N LYS A 261 18.80 13.96 10.01
CA LYS A 261 20.10 13.31 10.23
C LYS A 261 19.98 11.82 9.88
N LYS A 262 21.02 11.28 9.22
CA LYS A 262 21.10 9.84 8.92
C LYS A 262 20.99 9.00 10.18
N ASP A 263 20.16 7.97 10.12
CA ASP A 263 19.97 7.00 11.20
C ASP A 263 19.54 5.65 10.61
N ALA A 264 20.50 4.74 10.46
CA ALA A 264 20.25 3.43 9.88
C ALA A 264 19.38 2.54 10.78
N ALA A 265 19.49 2.66 12.11
CA ALA A 265 18.72 1.87 13.07
C ALA A 265 17.24 2.33 13.11
N ARG A 266 16.99 3.63 12.98
CA ARG A 266 15.62 4.14 12.79
C ARG A 266 15.06 3.77 11.42
N ALA A 267 15.88 3.83 10.36
CA ALA A 267 15.46 3.48 9.01
C ALA A 267 14.94 2.04 8.93
N ILE A 268 15.71 1.07 9.44
CA ILE A 268 15.31 -0.34 9.44
C ILE A 268 14.07 -0.62 10.29
N ALA A 269 13.91 0.03 11.45
CA ALA A 269 12.69 -0.09 12.25
C ALA A 269 11.45 0.42 11.48
N LEU A 270 11.59 1.50 10.72
CA LEU A 270 10.52 2.04 9.88
C LEU A 270 10.23 1.16 8.67
N TYR A 271 11.26 0.64 8.00
CA TYR A 271 11.10 -0.34 6.92
C TYR A 271 10.41 -1.61 7.40
N GLN A 272 10.73 -2.10 8.60
CA GLN A 272 10.07 -3.25 9.21
C GLN A 272 8.58 -2.98 9.43
N ARG A 273 8.22 -1.81 9.97
CA ARG A 273 6.80 -1.40 10.09
C ARG A 273 6.09 -1.33 8.74
N GLY A 274 6.75 -0.80 7.71
CA GLY A 274 6.20 -0.78 6.34
C GLY A 274 6.04 -2.19 5.75
N CYS A 275 6.99 -3.09 6.01
CA CYS A 275 6.94 -4.47 5.57
C CYS A 275 5.87 -5.29 6.30
N ASP A 276 5.73 -5.11 7.61
CA ASP A 276 4.72 -5.82 8.39
C ASP A 276 3.30 -5.35 8.00
N GLY A 277 3.16 -4.07 7.68
CA GLY A 277 1.87 -3.44 7.44
C GLY A 277 1.03 -3.39 8.71
N THR A 278 -0.29 -3.34 8.54
CA THR A 278 -1.28 -3.46 9.63
C THR A 278 -2.43 -4.35 9.18
N SER A 279 -3.41 -4.60 10.06
CA SER A 279 -4.68 -5.23 9.67
C SER A 279 -5.45 -4.43 8.60
N CYS A 280 -5.10 -3.16 8.42
CA CYS A 280 -5.86 -2.15 7.69
C CYS A 280 -5.11 -1.58 6.48
N GLN A 281 -3.81 -1.79 6.41
CA GLN A 281 -2.99 -1.49 5.26
C GLN A 281 -2.06 -2.66 5.01
N PRO A 282 -2.08 -3.23 3.79
CA PRO A 282 -1.21 -4.33 3.46
C PRO A 282 0.26 -3.91 3.56
N SER A 283 1.10 -4.94 3.66
CA SER A 283 2.54 -4.83 3.57
C SER A 283 2.98 -4.05 2.33
N ASN A 284 3.92 -3.12 2.51
CA ASN A 284 4.61 -2.48 1.40
C ASN A 284 5.85 -3.31 1.02
N LEU A 285 5.85 -3.89 -0.19
CA LEU A 285 6.90 -4.82 -0.60
C LEU A 285 8.27 -4.14 -0.75
N ASN A 286 8.31 -2.84 -1.08
CA ASN A 286 9.55 -2.07 -1.09
C ASN A 286 10.16 -1.98 0.33
N GLY A 287 9.31 -1.79 1.36
CA GLY A 287 9.71 -1.90 2.76
C GLY A 287 10.37 -3.24 3.05
N CYS A 288 9.74 -4.35 2.66
CA CYS A 288 10.30 -5.69 2.85
C CYS A 288 11.64 -5.90 2.15
N LEU A 289 11.79 -5.41 0.92
CA LEU A 289 13.08 -5.43 0.21
C LEU A 289 14.17 -4.68 0.98
N ASN A 290 13.84 -3.50 1.51
CA ASN A 290 14.78 -2.71 2.29
C ASN A 290 15.18 -3.41 3.58
N VAL A 291 14.24 -4.10 4.25
CA VAL A 291 14.55 -4.92 5.43
C VAL A 291 15.46 -6.10 5.07
N GLY A 292 15.12 -6.85 4.01
CA GLY A 292 15.93 -7.98 3.58
C GLY A 292 17.37 -7.56 3.21
N ARG A 293 17.53 -6.43 2.50
CA ARG A 293 18.86 -5.88 2.20
C ARG A 293 19.60 -5.44 3.47
N ALA A 294 18.92 -4.81 4.42
CA ALA A 294 19.54 -4.38 5.67
C ALA A 294 20.09 -5.57 6.46
N PHE A 295 19.35 -6.67 6.58
CA PHE A 295 19.86 -7.89 7.20
C PHE A 295 20.96 -8.57 6.37
N ARG A 296 20.87 -8.58 5.04
CA ARG A 296 21.92 -9.15 4.17
C ARG A 296 23.24 -8.40 4.30
N ASP A 297 23.18 -7.07 4.39
CA ASP A 297 24.34 -6.18 4.29
C ASP A 297 24.80 -5.61 5.65
N GLY A 298 24.03 -5.83 6.73
CA GLY A 298 24.33 -5.31 8.08
C GLY A 298 24.07 -3.81 8.24
N ILE A 299 23.06 -3.26 7.57
CA ILE A 299 22.77 -1.82 7.56
C ILE A 299 21.82 -1.47 8.70
N GLY A 300 22.35 -0.92 9.79
CA GLY A 300 21.55 -0.53 10.96
C GLY A 300 21.05 -1.70 11.83
N VAL A 301 21.37 -2.93 11.44
CA VAL A 301 21.11 -4.18 12.16
C VAL A 301 22.32 -5.12 12.02
N GLU A 302 22.42 -6.10 12.91
CA GLU A 302 23.38 -7.18 12.76
C GLU A 302 23.10 -7.98 11.46
N LYS A 303 24.17 -8.27 10.72
CA LYS A 303 24.09 -9.02 9.47
C LYS A 303 23.53 -10.43 9.72
N ASN A 304 22.46 -10.79 9.02
CA ASN A 304 21.81 -12.09 9.11
C ASN A 304 21.21 -12.49 7.75
N ALA A 305 21.97 -13.26 6.97
CA ALA A 305 21.54 -13.68 5.63
C ALA A 305 20.34 -14.64 5.65
N SER A 306 20.21 -15.49 6.68
CA SER A 306 19.05 -16.38 6.83
C SER A 306 17.76 -15.60 7.07
N ARG A 307 17.82 -14.54 7.87
CA ARG A 307 16.69 -13.62 8.06
C ARG A 307 16.37 -12.87 6.77
N ALA A 308 17.38 -12.42 6.03
CA ALA A 308 17.18 -11.80 4.72
C ALA A 308 16.46 -12.73 3.74
N ALA A 309 16.91 -14.00 3.64
CA ALA A 309 16.28 -15.00 2.79
C ALA A 309 14.81 -15.23 3.17
N SER A 310 14.49 -15.36 4.46
CA SER A 310 13.11 -15.51 4.93
C SER A 310 12.22 -14.33 4.53
N ILE A 311 12.74 -13.11 4.60
CA ILE A 311 11.99 -11.90 4.23
C ILE A 311 11.80 -11.80 2.71
N PHE A 312 12.83 -12.10 1.93
CA PHE A 312 12.70 -12.14 0.47
C PHE A 312 11.75 -13.25 -0.01
N GLN A 313 11.74 -14.41 0.66
CA GLN A 313 10.78 -15.47 0.39
C GLN A 313 9.35 -15.00 0.65
N GLN A 314 9.08 -14.41 1.81
CA GLN A 314 7.76 -13.84 2.11
C GLN A 314 7.33 -12.79 1.08
N ALA A 315 8.23 -11.89 0.67
CA ALA A 315 7.95 -10.87 -0.33
C ALA A 315 7.74 -11.44 -1.74
N CYS A 316 8.46 -12.51 -2.11
CA CYS A 316 8.33 -13.20 -3.40
C CYS A 316 7.02 -14.03 -3.47
N ASP A 317 6.60 -14.64 -2.37
CA ASP A 317 5.38 -15.47 -2.33
C ASP A 317 4.10 -14.64 -2.26
N ARG A 318 4.19 -13.38 -1.83
CA ARG A 318 3.02 -12.51 -1.66
C ARG A 318 2.43 -12.10 -3.00
N GLU A 319 1.10 -12.12 -3.09
CA GLU A 319 0.41 -11.45 -4.19
C GLU A 319 0.57 -9.92 -4.04
N PRO A 320 0.95 -9.20 -5.12
CA PRO A 320 1.04 -7.75 -5.07
C PRO A 320 -0.32 -7.13 -4.75
N ASP A 321 -0.38 -6.25 -3.75
CA ASP A 321 -1.54 -5.40 -3.53
C ASP A 321 -1.73 -4.48 -4.75
N PRO A 322 -2.90 -4.47 -5.42
CA PRO A 322 -3.18 -3.53 -6.50
C PRO A 322 -3.04 -2.05 -6.09
N GLY A 323 -3.15 -1.74 -4.80
CA GLY A 323 -2.96 -0.39 -4.24
C GLY A 323 -1.50 0.03 -4.02
N ASP A 324 -0.55 -0.91 -4.03
CA ASP A 324 0.88 -0.63 -3.82
C ASP A 324 1.60 -0.45 -5.17
N ALA A 325 1.79 0.81 -5.56
CA ALA A 325 2.50 1.16 -6.79
C ALA A 325 3.92 0.60 -6.79
N GLY A 326 4.24 -0.25 -7.77
CA GLY A 326 5.53 -0.92 -7.87
C GLY A 326 5.59 -2.28 -7.17
N ALA A 327 4.51 -2.75 -6.53
CA ALA A 327 4.51 -4.04 -5.84
C ALA A 327 4.83 -5.24 -6.75
N PRO A 328 4.33 -5.33 -8.00
CA PRO A 328 4.74 -6.40 -8.92
C PRO A 328 6.25 -6.43 -9.18
N GLU A 329 6.87 -5.28 -9.39
CA GLU A 329 8.30 -5.11 -9.62
C GLU A 329 9.10 -5.44 -8.35
N ASN A 330 8.63 -4.99 -7.19
CA ASN A 330 9.25 -5.28 -5.91
C ASN A 330 9.18 -6.77 -5.55
N ARG A 331 8.06 -7.45 -5.87
CA ARG A 331 7.93 -8.90 -5.74
C ARG A 331 8.95 -9.62 -6.62
N SER A 332 9.03 -9.24 -7.89
CA SER A 332 10.02 -9.82 -8.81
C SER A 332 11.45 -9.59 -8.34
N ARG A 333 11.75 -8.39 -7.83
CA ARG A 333 13.04 -8.10 -7.20
C ARG A 333 13.32 -8.99 -6.00
N ALA A 334 12.31 -9.27 -5.16
CA ALA A 334 12.45 -10.16 -4.01
C ALA A 334 12.80 -11.58 -4.46
N CYS A 335 12.12 -12.09 -5.49
CA CYS A 335 12.42 -13.41 -6.07
C CYS A 335 13.85 -13.47 -6.61
N SER A 336 14.31 -12.47 -7.36
CA SER A 336 15.69 -12.42 -7.86
C SER A 336 16.74 -12.37 -6.76
N LEU A 337 16.49 -11.57 -5.71
CA LEU A 337 17.41 -11.47 -4.57
C LEU A 337 17.47 -12.78 -3.78
N LEU A 338 16.33 -13.45 -3.59
CA LEU A 338 16.29 -14.77 -2.96
C LEU A 338 17.00 -15.81 -3.84
N GLY A 339 16.78 -15.78 -5.15
CA GLY A 339 17.45 -16.64 -6.12
C GLY A 339 18.98 -16.56 -5.97
N ALA A 340 19.53 -15.35 -5.90
CA ALA A 340 20.96 -15.14 -5.66
C ALA A 340 21.44 -15.76 -4.33
N LEU A 341 20.67 -15.65 -3.24
CA LEU A 341 21.04 -16.28 -1.96
C LEU A 341 21.14 -17.81 -2.07
N TYR A 342 20.23 -18.45 -2.81
CA TYR A 342 20.29 -19.89 -3.10
C TYR A 342 21.44 -20.28 -4.03
N LEU A 343 21.75 -19.46 -5.03
CA LEU A 343 22.91 -19.68 -5.92
C LEU A 343 24.23 -19.63 -5.15
N GLU A 344 24.34 -18.74 -4.17
CA GLU A 344 25.55 -18.54 -3.36
C GLU A 344 25.62 -19.45 -2.13
N GLY A 345 24.49 -19.95 -1.62
CA GLY A 345 24.42 -20.62 -0.32
C GLY A 345 24.56 -19.66 0.86
N ASN A 346 24.11 -18.41 0.68
CA ASN A 346 24.28 -17.35 1.66
C ASN A 346 23.04 -17.23 2.56
N GLY A 347 23.12 -17.80 3.76
CA GLY A 347 21.99 -17.82 4.71
C GLY A 347 20.93 -18.89 4.42
N VAL A 348 21.08 -19.63 3.33
CA VAL A 348 20.30 -20.81 2.95
C VAL A 348 21.25 -21.89 2.45
N GLU A 349 20.82 -23.15 2.45
CA GLU A 349 21.57 -24.21 1.78
C GLU A 349 21.68 -23.90 0.28
N LYS A 350 22.88 -24.10 -0.28
CA LYS A 350 23.14 -23.81 -1.69
C LYS A 350 22.31 -24.75 -2.57
N ASP A 351 21.41 -24.17 -3.37
CA ASP A 351 20.55 -24.90 -4.29
C ASP A 351 20.49 -24.15 -5.64
N PRO A 352 21.33 -24.55 -6.61
CA PRO A 352 21.35 -23.91 -7.92
C PRO A 352 20.05 -24.04 -8.71
N ALA A 353 19.31 -25.14 -8.53
CA ALA A 353 18.06 -25.37 -9.25
C ALA A 353 16.97 -24.42 -8.74
N ARG A 354 16.83 -24.33 -7.41
CA ARG A 354 15.91 -23.37 -6.78
C ARG A 354 16.32 -21.92 -7.07
N GLY A 355 17.62 -21.62 -7.01
CA GLY A 355 18.17 -20.31 -7.34
C GLY A 355 17.83 -19.86 -8.76
N ARG A 356 17.93 -20.77 -9.75
CA ARG A 356 17.50 -20.52 -11.13
C ARG A 356 16.00 -20.26 -11.21
N GLN A 357 15.17 -21.16 -10.66
CA GLN A 357 13.71 -21.02 -10.70
C GLN A 357 13.23 -19.67 -10.17
N LEU A 358 13.81 -19.21 -9.06
CA LEU A 358 13.48 -17.91 -8.46
C LEU A 358 13.97 -16.73 -9.32
N SER A 359 15.13 -16.87 -9.97
CA SER A 359 15.67 -15.87 -10.89
C SER A 359 14.81 -15.74 -12.15
N GLU A 360 14.32 -16.86 -12.69
CA GLU A 360 13.36 -16.89 -13.80
C GLU A 360 12.05 -16.19 -13.42
N LEU A 361 11.50 -16.49 -12.24
CA LEU A 361 10.29 -15.84 -11.72
C LEU A 361 10.48 -14.31 -11.54
N GLY A 362 11.65 -13.88 -11.07
CA GLY A 362 12.00 -12.46 -11.03
C GLY A 362 12.07 -11.84 -12.43
N CYS A 363 12.64 -12.58 -13.39
CA CYS A 363 12.76 -12.13 -14.78
C CYS A 363 11.42 -11.98 -15.50
N GLU A 364 10.38 -12.78 -15.19
CA GLU A 364 9.05 -12.74 -15.83
C GLU A 364 8.41 -11.34 -15.90
N ARG A 365 8.69 -10.46 -14.94
CA ARG A 365 8.22 -9.06 -14.92
C ARG A 365 9.32 -8.03 -15.21
N GLY A 366 10.46 -8.48 -15.73
CA GLY A 366 11.54 -7.61 -16.20
C GLY A 366 12.55 -7.17 -15.12
N ASP A 367 12.67 -7.86 -13.98
CA ASP A 367 13.80 -7.59 -13.09
C ASP A 367 15.11 -8.01 -13.75
N ALA A 368 15.96 -7.03 -14.05
CA ALA A 368 17.17 -7.21 -14.84
C ALA A 368 18.16 -8.20 -14.18
N PHE A 369 18.27 -8.17 -12.85
CA PHE A 369 19.15 -9.03 -12.08
C PHE A 369 18.68 -10.49 -12.08
N GLY A 370 17.36 -10.72 -11.99
CA GLY A 370 16.75 -12.04 -12.16
C GLY A 370 17.02 -12.61 -13.55
N CYS A 371 16.83 -11.80 -14.60
CA CYS A 371 17.12 -12.22 -15.97
C CYS A 371 18.60 -12.59 -16.16
N PHE A 372 19.51 -11.79 -15.61
CA PHE A 372 20.94 -12.10 -15.67
C PHE A 372 21.27 -13.41 -14.92
N ASN A 373 20.78 -13.59 -13.70
CA ASN A 373 21.02 -14.82 -12.92
C ASN A 373 20.42 -16.06 -13.59
N ALA A 374 19.25 -15.93 -14.23
CA ALA A 374 18.66 -17.01 -15.03
C ALA A 374 19.55 -17.35 -16.23
N ALA A 375 20.07 -16.34 -16.94
CA ALA A 375 20.97 -16.55 -18.08
C ALA A 375 22.26 -17.28 -17.69
N VAL A 376 22.98 -16.81 -16.67
CA VAL A 376 24.30 -17.36 -16.30
C VAL A 376 24.21 -18.77 -15.71
N THR A 377 23.03 -19.14 -15.20
CA THR A 377 22.79 -20.48 -14.70
C THR A 377 22.24 -21.41 -15.78
N GLU A 378 21.68 -20.89 -16.88
CA GLU A 378 21.10 -21.67 -17.97
C GLU A 378 22.17 -22.41 -18.79
N THR A 379 21.87 -23.68 -19.09
CA THR A 379 22.74 -24.60 -19.82
C THR A 379 22.46 -24.62 -21.32
N ASP A 380 21.22 -24.33 -21.74
CA ASP A 380 20.84 -24.16 -23.14
C ASP A 380 21.29 -22.78 -23.64
N PRO A 381 22.24 -22.69 -24.58
CA PRO A 381 22.76 -21.41 -25.04
C PRO A 381 21.69 -20.48 -25.64
N ALA A 382 20.67 -21.03 -26.30
CA ALA A 382 19.62 -20.23 -26.92
C ALA A 382 18.68 -19.63 -25.86
N LYS A 383 18.35 -20.40 -24.82
CA LYS A 383 17.60 -19.88 -23.67
C LYS A 383 18.43 -18.89 -22.84
N ALA A 384 19.71 -19.16 -22.64
CA ALA A 384 20.60 -18.23 -21.97
C ALA A 384 20.65 -16.89 -22.71
N ALA A 385 20.78 -16.91 -24.05
CA ALA A 385 20.75 -15.70 -24.87
C ALA A 385 19.42 -14.94 -24.77
N SER A 386 18.27 -15.61 -24.68
CA SER A 386 16.97 -14.94 -24.54
C SER A 386 16.82 -14.26 -23.16
N PHE A 387 17.35 -14.86 -22.10
CA PHE A 387 17.42 -14.21 -20.79
C PHE A 387 18.38 -13.01 -20.79
N LEU A 388 19.53 -13.10 -21.45
CA LEU A 388 20.46 -11.97 -21.61
C LEU A 388 19.85 -10.83 -22.42
N GLU A 389 19.04 -11.12 -23.44
CA GLU A 389 18.27 -10.12 -24.19
C GLU A 389 17.34 -9.34 -23.26
N ARG A 390 16.54 -10.04 -22.46
CA ARG A 390 15.64 -9.42 -21.47
C ARG A 390 16.39 -8.64 -20.39
N ALA A 391 17.51 -9.17 -19.88
CA ALA A 391 18.36 -8.46 -18.93
C ALA A 391 18.89 -7.14 -19.52
N CYS A 392 19.39 -7.20 -20.76
CA CYS A 392 19.91 -6.04 -21.48
C CYS A 392 18.82 -5.00 -21.79
N GLU A 393 17.62 -5.43 -22.16
CA GLU A 393 16.45 -4.57 -22.35
C GLU A 393 16.04 -3.88 -21.05
N ALA A 394 16.08 -4.59 -19.93
CA ALA A 394 15.84 -4.06 -18.59
C ALA A 394 16.99 -3.20 -18.02
N GLY A 395 18.06 -2.97 -18.80
CA GLY A 395 19.15 -2.05 -18.46
C GLY A 395 20.34 -2.68 -17.73
N ASP A 396 20.45 -4.01 -17.70
CA ASP A 396 21.63 -4.68 -17.16
C ASP A 396 22.82 -4.59 -18.15
N GLY A 397 23.86 -3.86 -17.75
CA GLY A 397 25.02 -3.60 -18.61
C GLY A 397 25.88 -4.85 -18.84
N GLU A 398 25.98 -5.74 -17.85
CA GLU A 398 26.74 -6.99 -17.97
C GLU A 398 25.99 -7.99 -18.88
N GLY A 399 24.68 -8.10 -18.72
CA GLY A 399 23.80 -8.87 -19.60
C GLY A 399 23.86 -8.40 -21.05
N CYS A 400 23.89 -7.07 -21.29
CA CYS A 400 24.14 -6.55 -22.64
C CYS A 400 25.50 -6.97 -23.20
N HIS A 401 26.55 -6.93 -22.37
CA HIS A 401 27.88 -7.34 -22.79
C HIS A 401 27.90 -8.83 -23.14
N ASP A 402 27.34 -9.68 -22.29
CA ASP A 402 27.37 -11.14 -22.47
C ASP A 402 26.50 -11.58 -23.65
N LEU A 403 25.39 -10.88 -23.92
CA LEU A 403 24.65 -11.06 -25.17
C LEU A 403 25.49 -10.68 -26.39
N GLY A 404 26.27 -9.59 -26.28
CA GLY A 404 27.23 -9.20 -27.32
C GLY A 404 28.26 -10.28 -27.58
N VAL A 405 28.79 -10.91 -26.53
CA VAL A 405 29.70 -12.08 -26.64
C VAL A 405 29.00 -13.27 -27.30
N ALA A 406 27.73 -13.52 -26.97
CA ALA A 406 26.93 -14.58 -27.59
C ALA A 406 26.79 -14.37 -29.10
N TYR A 407 26.46 -13.16 -29.56
CA TYR A 407 26.41 -12.79 -30.99
C TYR A 407 27.78 -12.81 -31.66
N GLU A 408 28.86 -12.45 -30.97
CA GLU A 408 30.23 -12.50 -31.50
C GLU A 408 30.67 -13.95 -31.78
N LYS A 409 30.30 -14.88 -30.89
CA LYS A 409 30.66 -16.30 -30.96
C LYS A 409 29.64 -17.16 -31.70
N GLY A 410 28.41 -16.70 -31.88
CA GLY A 410 27.29 -17.50 -32.37
C GLY A 410 26.79 -18.54 -31.36
N SER A 411 26.84 -18.23 -30.06
CA SER A 411 26.41 -19.14 -28.99
C SER A 411 24.93 -18.91 -28.69
N GLY A 412 24.07 -19.87 -29.04
CA GLY A 412 22.62 -19.76 -28.85
C GLY A 412 21.90 -18.78 -29.78
N VAL A 413 22.66 -18.00 -30.57
CA VAL A 413 22.16 -17.05 -31.57
C VAL A 413 23.02 -17.14 -32.82
N ALA A 414 22.47 -16.71 -33.97
CA ALA A 414 23.26 -16.60 -35.19
C ALA A 414 24.38 -15.56 -35.01
N ARG A 415 25.59 -15.86 -35.51
CA ARG A 415 26.74 -14.96 -35.39
C ARG A 415 26.46 -13.63 -36.09
N ASP A 416 26.50 -12.53 -35.34
CA ASP A 416 26.29 -11.18 -35.86
C ASP A 416 27.21 -10.17 -35.15
N ARG A 417 28.29 -9.80 -35.83
CA ARG A 417 29.28 -8.86 -35.29
C ARG A 417 28.75 -7.43 -35.18
N ARG A 418 27.81 -7.01 -36.04
CA ARG A 418 27.23 -5.66 -35.98
C ARG A 418 26.34 -5.54 -34.77
N ARG A 419 25.48 -6.53 -34.55
CA ARG A 419 24.65 -6.60 -33.35
C ARG A 419 25.48 -6.68 -32.07
N ALA A 420 26.54 -7.49 -32.06
CA ALA A 420 27.48 -7.54 -30.94
C ALA A 420 28.10 -6.17 -30.62
N ALA A 421 28.59 -5.43 -31.62
CA ALA A 421 29.17 -4.09 -31.43
C ALA A 421 28.16 -3.07 -30.86
N GLY A 422 26.90 -3.14 -31.31
CA GLY A 422 25.80 -2.33 -30.76
C GLY A 422 25.55 -2.64 -29.29
N LEU A 423 25.54 -3.93 -28.93
CA LEU A 423 25.36 -4.38 -27.55
C LEU A 423 26.51 -3.98 -26.62
N PHE A 424 27.77 -4.06 -27.07
CA PHE A 424 28.91 -3.56 -26.29
C PHE A 424 28.83 -2.04 -26.08
N SER A 425 28.39 -1.29 -27.08
CA SER A 425 28.18 0.16 -26.95
C SER A 425 27.09 0.48 -25.92
N LYS A 426 25.98 -0.27 -25.94
CA LYS A 426 24.90 -0.15 -24.95
C LYS A 426 25.36 -0.54 -23.54
N ALA A 427 26.08 -1.65 -23.39
CA ALA A 427 26.66 -2.09 -22.13
C ALA A 427 27.56 -1.00 -21.51
N CYS A 428 28.41 -0.37 -22.33
CA CYS A 428 29.24 0.75 -21.88
C CYS A 428 28.40 1.97 -21.45
N SER A 429 27.34 2.34 -22.19
CA SER A 429 26.46 3.44 -21.78
C SER A 429 25.69 3.15 -20.50
N LEU A 430 25.44 1.87 -20.19
CA LEU A 430 24.86 1.40 -18.94
C LEU A 430 25.91 1.29 -17.80
N GLY A 431 27.16 1.67 -18.05
CA GLY A 431 28.21 1.74 -17.04
C GLY A 431 29.07 0.47 -16.89
N PHE A 432 28.88 -0.55 -17.73
CA PHE A 432 29.71 -1.75 -17.71
C PHE A 432 31.08 -1.49 -18.37
N LYS A 433 32.07 -1.11 -17.54
CA LYS A 433 33.37 -0.61 -17.98
C LYS A 433 34.14 -1.54 -18.92
N GLN A 434 34.02 -2.86 -18.74
CA GLN A 434 34.72 -3.84 -19.58
C GLN A 434 34.28 -3.75 -21.06
N ALA A 435 33.02 -3.40 -21.32
CA ALA A 435 32.50 -3.23 -22.67
C ALA A 435 32.98 -1.94 -23.36
N CYS A 436 33.41 -0.92 -22.60
CA CYS A 436 33.83 0.36 -23.16
C CYS A 436 35.08 0.27 -24.03
N GLN A 437 35.94 -0.74 -23.81
CA GLN A 437 37.15 -0.97 -24.60
C GLN A 437 36.86 -1.67 -25.94
N LYS A 438 35.73 -2.38 -26.05
CA LYS A 438 35.29 -3.03 -27.30
C LYS A 438 34.60 -2.06 -28.29
N LYS A 439 34.41 -0.80 -27.90
CA LYS A 439 33.79 0.27 -28.73
C LYS A 439 34.63 0.71 -29.93
N ALA A 440 35.90 0.28 -30.01
CA ALA A 440 36.92 0.86 -30.88
C ALA A 440 37.59 -0.13 -31.87
N ARG A 441 37.00 -1.30 -32.13
CA ARG A 441 37.55 -2.28 -33.09
C ARG A 441 36.57 -2.64 -34.19
#